data_AF-A0A950ZGL5-F1
#
_entry.id   AF-A0A950ZGL5-F1
#
_cell.length_a   1.000
_cell.length_b   1.000
_cell.length_c   1.000
_cell.angle_alpha   90.00
_cell.angle_beta   90.00
_cell.angle_gamma   90.00
#
_symmetry.space_group_name_H-M   'P 1'
#
loop_
_entity.id
_entity.type
_entity.pdbx_description
1 polymer ?
#
loop_
_entity_poly.entity_id
_entity_poly.type
_entity_poly.pdbx_seq_one_letter_code
_entity_poly.pdbx_strand_id
1 'polypeptide(L)'
;MKRLPLAVVMSLVFAAGALADDLEVIQRLDHEITVATWTADPVWFEENLADDYVLITPAGTIRTKADVIRELGVPGFKMAPFESTEVQIRMYGDTAIVTGRMLQRSTVGGLLYSRDLRYTDVYVRRKARWQLVSGHTSTVGNKR
;
A
#
# COMPACT_ATOMS: atom_id res chain seq x y z
N MET A 1 4.40 59.23 13.91
CA MET A 1 5.14 58.06 13.38
C MET A 1 4.36 56.81 13.76
N LYS A 2 3.60 56.23 12.81
CA LYS A 2 2.76 55.04 13.05
C LYS A 2 3.61 53.78 12.89
N ARG A 3 3.65 52.92 13.90
CA ARG A 3 4.29 51.59 13.83
C ARG A 3 3.35 50.63 13.08
N LEU A 4 3.83 49.95 12.05
CA LEU A 4 3.12 48.85 11.38
C LEU A 4 3.19 47.58 12.25
N PRO A 5 2.13 46.75 12.36
CA PRO A 5 2.25 45.44 12.98
C PRO A 5 2.81 44.43 11.99
N LEU A 6 3.79 43.66 12.46
CA LEU A 6 4.30 42.45 11.81
C LEU A 6 3.22 41.37 11.92
N ALA A 7 2.55 41.05 10.82
CA ALA A 7 1.56 39.98 10.77
C ALA A 7 2.09 38.81 9.93
N VAL A 8 2.26 37.68 10.62
CA VAL A 8 2.10 36.29 10.14
C VAL A 8 3.08 35.82 9.06
N VAL A 9 4.19 35.23 9.50
CA VAL A 9 4.85 34.12 8.80
C VAL A 9 5.09 33.01 9.84
N MET A 10 4.04 32.27 10.20
CA MET A 10 4.20 31.13 11.14
C MET A 10 3.28 29.93 10.85
N SER A 11 2.76 29.81 9.62
CA SER A 11 1.84 28.72 9.27
C SER A 11 2.32 27.78 8.15
N LEU A 12 3.48 28.04 7.53
CA LEU A 12 4.03 27.16 6.47
C LEU A 12 4.90 26.02 7.00
N VAL A 13 5.49 26.16 8.20
CA VAL A 13 6.44 25.17 8.74
C VAL A 13 5.74 23.91 9.27
N PHE A 14 4.55 24.05 9.88
CA PHE A 14 3.80 22.90 10.41
C PHE A 14 3.21 21.99 9.32
N ALA A 15 2.69 22.57 8.24
CA ALA A 15 2.10 21.79 7.16
C ALA A 15 3.15 20.97 6.38
N ALA A 16 4.35 21.52 6.18
CA ALA A 16 5.45 20.80 5.53
C ALA A 16 5.98 19.65 6.41
N GLY A 17 6.08 19.85 7.72
CA GLY A 17 6.49 18.81 8.67
C GLY A 17 5.49 17.64 8.74
N ALA A 18 4.20 17.94 8.88
CA ALA A 18 3.16 16.91 8.91
C ALA A 18 3.09 16.08 7.62
N LEU A 19 3.34 16.70 6.45
CA LEU A 19 3.41 15.98 5.17
C LEU A 19 4.64 15.07 5.07
N ALA A 20 5.79 15.48 5.62
CA ALA A 20 6.98 14.63 5.68
C ALA A 20 6.72 13.40 6.58
N ASP A 21 6.11 13.62 7.75
CA ASP A 21 5.74 12.54 8.67
C ASP A 21 4.72 11.57 8.01
N ASP A 22 3.69 12.10 7.32
CA ASP A 22 2.72 11.27 6.61
C ASP A 22 3.37 10.46 5.47
N LEU A 23 4.32 11.05 4.73
CA LEU A 23 5.04 10.32 3.68
C LEU A 23 5.86 9.16 4.24
N GLU A 24 6.57 9.38 5.35
CA GLU A 24 7.32 8.31 6.04
C GLU A 24 6.39 7.19 6.53
N VAL A 25 5.19 7.54 7.02
CA VAL A 25 4.16 6.55 7.39
C VAL A 25 3.74 5.70 6.18
N ILE A 26 3.48 6.32 5.03
CA ILE A 26 3.09 5.59 3.81
C ILE A 26 4.23 4.72 3.28
N GLN A 27 5.48 5.21 3.31
CA GLN A 27 6.66 4.40 2.94
C GLN A 27 6.80 3.17 3.83
N ARG A 28 6.61 3.33 5.14
CA ARG A 28 6.62 2.21 6.08
C ARG A 28 5.49 1.22 5.77
N LEU A 29 4.26 1.69 5.56
CA LEU A 29 3.11 0.82 5.25
C LEU A 29 3.30 0.04 3.95
N ASP A 30 3.87 0.65 2.89
CA ASP A 30 4.21 -0.04 1.63
C ASP A 30 5.27 -1.14 1.80
N HIS A 31 6.25 -0.91 2.68
CA HIS A 31 7.22 -1.95 3.03
C HIS A 31 6.57 -3.07 3.86
N GLU A 32 5.79 -2.71 4.87
CA GLU A 32 5.16 -3.68 5.77
C GLU A 32 4.14 -4.56 5.04
N ILE A 33 3.30 -4.01 4.13
CA ILE A 33 2.37 -4.84 3.35
C ILE A 33 3.12 -5.86 2.49
N THR A 34 4.25 -5.46 1.92
CA THR A 34 5.10 -6.37 1.13
C THR A 34 5.57 -7.54 2.00
N VAL A 35 6.08 -7.24 3.20
CA VAL A 35 6.51 -8.27 4.16
C VAL A 35 5.35 -9.16 4.61
N ALA A 36 4.25 -8.56 5.07
CA ALA A 36 3.05 -9.24 5.51
C ALA A 36 2.48 -10.18 4.43
N THR A 37 2.60 -9.81 3.16
CA THR A 37 2.13 -10.64 2.05
C THR A 37 2.93 -11.93 1.94
N TRP A 38 4.27 -11.90 1.95
CA TRP A 38 5.07 -13.12 1.80
C TRP A 38 5.23 -13.93 3.08
N THR A 39 5.08 -13.30 4.25
CA THR A 39 5.00 -14.02 5.55
C THR A 39 3.60 -14.56 5.86
N ALA A 40 2.60 -14.17 5.06
CA ALA A 40 1.20 -14.47 5.29
C ALA A 40 0.70 -14.02 6.68
N ASP A 41 1.00 -12.78 7.07
CA ASP A 41 0.66 -12.20 8.38
C ASP A 41 -0.78 -11.64 8.40
N PRO A 42 -1.76 -12.37 8.97
CA PRO A 42 -3.14 -11.90 8.98
C PRO A 42 -3.36 -10.69 9.91
N VAL A 43 -2.50 -10.49 10.91
CA VAL A 43 -2.65 -9.40 11.88
C VAL A 43 -2.42 -8.07 11.20
N TRP A 44 -1.37 -7.97 10.37
CA TRP A 44 -1.10 -6.75 9.62
C TRP A 44 -2.29 -6.36 8.72
N PHE A 45 -2.88 -7.32 8.00
CA PHE A 45 -4.03 -7.05 7.14
C PHE A 45 -5.28 -6.68 7.93
N GLU A 46 -5.50 -7.30 9.09
CA GLU A 46 -6.63 -6.95 9.96
C GLU A 46 -6.49 -5.51 10.49
N GLU A 47 -5.30 -5.07 10.83
CA GLU A 47 -5.07 -3.75 11.43
C GLU A 47 -4.99 -2.60 10.40
N ASN A 48 -4.54 -2.89 9.18
CA ASN A 48 -4.16 -1.86 8.20
C ASN A 48 -5.09 -1.79 6.97
N LEU A 49 -5.82 -2.86 6.65
CA LEU A 49 -6.89 -2.78 5.65
C LEU A 49 -8.12 -2.11 6.26
N ALA A 50 -8.72 -1.19 5.51
CA ALA A 50 -10.00 -0.62 5.86
C ALA A 50 -11.12 -1.67 5.77
N ASP A 51 -12.20 -1.49 6.53
CA ASP A 51 -13.33 -2.43 6.53
C ASP A 51 -14.02 -2.53 5.16
N ASP A 52 -13.98 -1.44 4.38
CA ASP A 52 -14.47 -1.33 3.00
C ASP A 52 -13.39 -1.62 1.94
N TYR A 53 -12.27 -2.22 2.31
CA TYR A 53 -11.17 -2.48 1.40
C TYR A 53 -11.57 -3.35 0.21
N VAL A 54 -11.11 -2.94 -0.98
CA VAL A 54 -11.26 -3.67 -2.23
C VAL A 54 -9.93 -3.88 -2.92
N LEU A 55 -9.61 -5.14 -3.22
CA LEU A 55 -8.54 -5.52 -4.13
C LEU A 55 -9.11 -5.98 -5.48
N ILE A 56 -8.55 -5.46 -6.57
CA ILE A 56 -8.75 -6.00 -7.92
C ILE A 56 -7.49 -6.77 -8.33
N THR A 57 -7.65 -8.07 -8.56
CA THR A 57 -6.57 -8.98 -8.95
C THR A 57 -6.26 -8.87 -10.46
N PRO A 58 -5.15 -9.45 -10.96
CA PRO A 58 -4.84 -9.41 -12.39
C PRO A 58 -5.85 -10.16 -13.26
N ALA A 59 -6.66 -11.05 -12.65
CA ALA A 59 -7.76 -11.74 -13.32
C ALA A 59 -9.05 -10.89 -13.38
N GLY A 60 -9.04 -9.66 -12.86
CA GLY A 60 -10.21 -8.79 -12.75
C GLY A 60 -11.13 -9.15 -11.58
N THR A 61 -10.80 -10.17 -10.79
CA THR A 61 -11.62 -10.58 -9.65
C THR A 61 -11.49 -9.58 -8.51
N ILE A 62 -12.63 -9.22 -7.92
CA ILE A 62 -12.73 -8.36 -6.74
C ILE A 62 -12.57 -9.21 -5.46
N ARG A 63 -11.86 -8.67 -4.48
CA ARG A 63 -11.61 -9.26 -3.17
C ARG A 63 -11.87 -8.24 -2.07
N THR A 64 -12.59 -8.66 -1.04
CA THR A 64 -12.77 -7.87 0.19
C THR A 64 -11.60 -8.10 1.16
N LYS A 65 -11.50 -7.29 2.22
CA LYS A 65 -10.59 -7.55 3.36
C LYS A 65 -10.69 -8.99 3.87
N ALA A 66 -11.91 -9.47 4.09
CA ALA A 66 -12.17 -10.81 4.59
C ALA A 66 -11.70 -11.90 3.61
N ASP A 67 -11.82 -11.67 2.30
CA ASP A 67 -11.32 -12.60 1.30
C ASP A 67 -9.79 -12.66 1.30
N VAL A 68 -9.12 -11.50 1.36
CA VAL A 68 -7.65 -11.44 1.43
C VAL A 68 -7.14 -12.21 2.65
N ILE A 69 -7.68 -11.94 3.85
CA ILE A 69 -7.25 -12.61 5.08
C ILE A 69 -7.49 -14.12 5.00
N ARG A 70 -8.62 -14.56 4.42
CA ARG A 70 -8.92 -15.98 4.22
C ARG A 70 -7.93 -16.66 3.27
N GLU A 71 -7.53 -15.97 2.19
CA GLU A 71 -6.61 -16.50 1.18
C GLU A 71 -5.18 -16.69 1.71
N LEU A 72 -4.76 -15.92 2.72
CA LEU A 72 -3.46 -16.11 3.40
C LEU A 72 -3.36 -17.47 4.10
N GLY A 73 -4.48 -18.00 4.58
CA GLY A 73 -4.54 -19.25 5.34
C GLY A 73 -4.59 -20.53 4.49
N VAL A 74 -4.47 -20.44 3.16
CA VAL A 74 -4.59 -21.61 2.27
C VAL A 74 -3.39 -22.55 2.47
N PRO A 75 -3.61 -23.80 2.94
CA PRO A 75 -2.52 -24.73 3.18
C PRO A 75 -1.73 -25.03 1.89
N GLY A 76 -0.41 -25.03 1.99
CA GLY A 76 0.47 -25.37 0.88
C GLY A 76 0.79 -24.23 -0.08
N PHE A 77 0.24 -23.03 0.12
CA PHE A 77 0.74 -21.81 -0.51
C PHE A 77 2.01 -21.35 0.21
N LYS A 78 3.11 -21.17 -0.52
CA LYS A 78 4.33 -20.55 -0.01
C LYS A 78 4.77 -19.46 -0.97
N MET A 79 5.11 -18.29 -0.45
CA MET A 79 5.69 -17.21 -1.24
C MET A 79 7.13 -16.98 -0.81
N ALA A 80 8.02 -16.79 -1.79
CA ALA A 80 9.38 -16.37 -1.51
C ALA A 80 9.38 -14.89 -1.10
N PRO A 81 10.32 -14.45 -0.24
CA PRO A 81 10.53 -13.03 0.03
C PRO A 81 10.72 -12.24 -1.26
N PHE A 82 10.13 -11.06 -1.32
CA PHE A 82 10.29 -10.11 -2.41
C PHE A 82 10.26 -8.69 -1.88
N GLU A 83 10.72 -7.76 -2.71
CA GLU A 83 10.65 -6.32 -2.46
C GLU A 83 9.94 -5.64 -3.63
N SER A 84 9.28 -4.54 -3.34
CA SER A 84 8.73 -3.66 -4.37
C SER A 84 9.84 -2.83 -5.02
N THR A 85 9.70 -2.61 -6.31
CA THR A 85 10.62 -1.83 -7.15
C THR A 85 9.83 -0.75 -7.87
N GLU A 86 10.53 0.28 -8.35
CA GLU A 86 9.89 1.39 -9.08
C GLU A 86 8.77 2.07 -8.28
N VAL A 87 8.90 2.08 -6.94
CA VAL A 87 7.89 2.63 -6.02
C VAL A 87 7.82 4.15 -6.18
N GLN A 88 6.61 4.66 -6.36
CA GLN A 88 6.32 6.09 -6.39
C GLN A 88 5.12 6.35 -5.49
N ILE A 89 5.22 7.40 -4.68
CA ILE A 89 4.19 7.82 -3.74
C ILE A 89 3.74 9.22 -4.11
N ARG A 90 2.42 9.43 -4.21
CA ARG A 90 1.81 10.73 -4.45
C ARG A 90 0.81 11.05 -3.33
N MET A 91 1.02 12.18 -2.66
CA MET A 91 0.20 12.64 -1.55
C MET A 91 -0.85 13.66 -2.01
N TYR A 92 -2.08 13.50 -1.57
CA TYR A 92 -3.24 14.35 -1.87
C TYR A 92 -4.06 14.58 -0.59
N GLY A 93 -3.59 15.48 0.28
CA GLY A 93 -4.23 15.72 1.58
C GLY A 93 -4.32 14.42 2.39
N ASP A 94 -5.54 13.96 2.68
CA ASP A 94 -5.82 12.71 3.41
C ASP A 94 -5.80 11.45 2.54
N THR A 95 -5.28 11.51 1.31
CA THR A 95 -5.15 10.36 0.41
C THR A 95 -3.71 10.21 -0.06
N ALA A 96 -3.21 8.98 -0.10
CA ALA A 96 -1.92 8.64 -0.70
C ALA A 96 -2.12 7.56 -1.76
N ILE A 97 -1.50 7.74 -2.92
CA ILE A 97 -1.49 6.75 -3.99
C ILE A 97 -0.06 6.24 -4.13
N VAL A 98 0.11 4.95 -3.89
CA VAL A 98 1.37 4.23 -4.07
C VAL A 98 1.28 3.39 -5.33
N THR A 99 2.28 3.49 -6.19
CA THR A 99 2.40 2.62 -7.36
C THR A 99 3.76 2.00 -7.38
N GLY A 100 3.88 0.77 -7.83
CA GLY A 100 5.16 0.11 -7.98
C GLY A 100 5.08 -1.14 -8.82
N ARG A 101 6.15 -1.93 -8.76
CA ARG A 101 6.29 -3.21 -9.45
C ARG A 101 6.82 -4.25 -8.48
N MET A 102 6.28 -5.45 -8.53
CA MET A 102 6.74 -6.57 -7.71
C MET A 102 6.89 -7.83 -8.56
N LEU A 103 7.92 -8.63 -8.25
CA LEU A 103 8.12 -9.94 -8.82
C LEU A 103 7.82 -11.00 -7.75
N GLN A 104 6.60 -11.51 -7.76
CA GLN A 104 6.16 -12.52 -6.80
C GLN A 104 6.55 -13.92 -7.31
N ARG A 105 7.20 -14.69 -6.45
CA ARG A 105 7.47 -16.12 -6.70
C ARG A 105 6.76 -16.94 -5.63
N SER A 106 5.96 -17.90 -6.05
CA SER A 106 5.19 -18.73 -5.13
C SER A 106 5.25 -20.21 -5.55
N THR A 107 5.07 -21.09 -4.57
CA THR A 107 4.94 -22.53 -4.76
C THR A 107 3.55 -22.95 -4.33
N VAL A 108 2.83 -23.65 -5.20
CA VAL A 108 1.51 -24.23 -4.91
C VAL A 108 1.50 -25.68 -5.37
N GLY A 109 1.28 -26.62 -4.45
CA GLY A 109 1.28 -28.05 -4.78
C GLY A 109 2.61 -28.54 -5.39
N GLY A 110 3.74 -27.94 -5.01
CA GLY A 110 5.07 -28.25 -5.54
C GLY A 110 5.42 -27.58 -6.87
N LEU A 111 4.48 -26.90 -7.52
CA LEU A 111 4.70 -26.16 -8.76
C LEU A 111 5.13 -24.71 -8.46
N LEU A 112 6.17 -24.24 -9.15
CA LEU A 112 6.67 -22.87 -9.06
C LEU A 112 5.91 -21.95 -10.01
N TYR A 113 5.47 -20.81 -9.50
CA TYR A 113 4.80 -19.75 -10.24
C TYR A 113 5.57 -18.45 -10.05
N SER A 114 5.72 -17.69 -11.13
CA SER A 114 6.31 -16.34 -11.12
C SER A 114 5.33 -15.36 -11.74
N ARG A 115 5.06 -14.25 -11.03
CA ARG A 115 4.19 -13.17 -11.51
C ARG A 115 4.92 -11.84 -11.40
N ASP A 116 5.11 -11.21 -12.55
CA ASP A 116 5.60 -9.84 -12.65
C ASP A 116 4.40 -8.90 -12.72
N LEU A 117 4.24 -8.06 -11.70
CA LEU A 117 3.02 -7.31 -11.45
C LEU A 117 3.31 -5.82 -11.30
N ARG A 118 2.41 -4.98 -11.82
CA ARG A 118 2.23 -3.60 -11.37
C ARG A 118 1.18 -3.56 -10.30
N TYR A 119 1.35 -2.65 -9.34
CA TYR A 119 0.33 -2.37 -8.34
C TYR A 119 -0.01 -0.88 -8.25
N THR A 120 -1.22 -0.61 -7.77
CA THR A 120 -1.67 0.69 -7.31
C THR A 120 -2.43 0.48 -6.02
N ASP A 121 -1.90 1.05 -4.95
CA ASP A 121 -2.46 1.01 -3.61
C ASP A 121 -2.90 2.41 -3.20
N VAL A 122 -4.11 2.52 -2.67
CA VAL A 122 -4.72 3.78 -2.26
C VAL A 122 -4.96 3.74 -0.77
N TYR A 123 -4.24 4.60 -0.06
CA TYR A 123 -4.39 4.80 1.37
C TYR A 123 -5.22 6.05 1.63
N VAL A 124 -6.08 6.00 2.63
CA VAL A 124 -6.85 7.15 3.11
C VAL A 124 -6.65 7.30 4.61
N ARG A 125 -6.42 8.54 5.06
CA ARG A 125 -6.34 8.87 6.48
C ARG A 125 -7.75 8.99 7.06
N ARG A 126 -8.10 8.11 7.98
CA ARG A 126 -9.39 8.08 8.69
C ARG A 126 -9.12 8.09 10.19
N LYS A 127 -9.76 9.03 10.91
CA LYS A 127 -9.60 9.17 12.38
C LYS A 127 -8.10 9.20 12.79
N ALA A 128 -7.30 9.99 12.07
CA ALA A 128 -5.86 10.13 12.26
C ALA A 128 -5.01 8.85 12.04
N ARG A 129 -5.55 7.81 11.39
CA ARG A 129 -4.80 6.63 10.97
C ARG A 129 -4.89 6.44 9.46
N TRP A 130 -3.77 6.13 8.82
CA TRP A 130 -3.75 5.69 7.43
C TRP A 130 -4.24 4.25 7.35
N GLN A 131 -5.13 3.98 6.39
CA GLN A 131 -5.64 2.65 6.10
C GLN A 131 -5.60 2.42 4.60
N LEU A 132 -5.26 1.21 4.17
CA LEU A 132 -5.35 0.82 2.77
C LEU A 132 -6.81 0.58 2.43
N VAL A 133 -7.37 1.38 1.51
CA VAL A 133 -8.79 1.31 1.12
C VAL A 133 -8.99 0.64 -0.24
N SER A 134 -7.97 0.64 -1.11
CA SER A 134 -8.06 -0.08 -2.38
C SER A 134 -6.69 -0.51 -2.87
N GLY A 135 -6.64 -1.71 -3.45
CA GLY A 135 -5.50 -2.22 -4.20
C GLY A 135 -5.92 -2.63 -5.61
N HIS A 136 -5.05 -2.43 -6.58
CA HIS A 136 -5.21 -2.97 -7.92
C HIS A 136 -3.89 -3.56 -8.37
N THR A 137 -3.93 -4.77 -8.92
CA THR A 137 -2.76 -5.41 -9.51
C THR A 137 -3.03 -5.83 -10.95
N SER A 138 -2.03 -5.67 -11.80
CA SER A 138 -2.08 -6.13 -13.20
C SER A 138 -0.78 -6.84 -13.55
N THR A 139 -0.85 -7.75 -14.52
CA THR A 139 0.36 -8.37 -15.07
C THR A 139 1.13 -7.35 -15.90
N VAL A 140 2.45 -7.34 -15.75
CA VAL A 140 3.30 -6.63 -16.71
C VAL A 140 3.27 -7.44 -18.00
N GLY A 141 2.55 -6.94 -19.01
CA GLY A 141 2.50 -7.57 -20.31
C GLY A 141 3.90 -7.61 -20.95
N ASN A 142 4.25 -8.73 -21.57
CA ASN A 142 5.41 -8.75 -22.46
C ASN A 142 5.14 -7.78 -23.62
N LYS A 143 6.09 -6.89 -23.92
CA LYS A 143 6.06 -6.13 -25.17
C LYS A 143 5.95 -7.14 -26.31
N ARG A 144 4.85 -7.09 -27.05
CA ARG A 144 4.69 -7.82 -28.31
C ARG A 144 5.59 -7.21 -29.38
#